data_AF-A0A9D6GZ23-F1
#
_entry.id   AF-A0A9D6GZ23-F1
#
_cell.length_a   1.000
_cell.length_b   1.000
_cell.length_c   1.000
_cell.angle_alpha   90.00
_cell.angle_beta   90.00
_cell.angle_gamma   90.00
#
_symmetry.space_group_name_H-M   'P 1'
#
loop_
_entity.id
_entity.type
_entity.pdbx_description
1 polymer ?
#
loop_
_entity_poly.entity_id
_entity_poly.type
_entity_poly.pdbx_seq_one_letter_code
_entity_poly.pdbx_strand_id
1 'polypeptide(L)' 'MLATAALADDTGMPVQITPEMRAEARKVAMACQSDLHAYCAGVSPGGGRILACLKPHRDDLTPPCHAALAQAVEVFAASR' A
#
# COMPACT_ATOMS: atom_id res chain seq x y z
N MET A 1 -0.90 36.53 28.27
CA MET A 1 -1.19 37.36 27.08
C MET A 1 -1.42 36.43 25.91
N LEU A 2 -2.70 36.36 25.51
CA LEU A 2 -3.30 36.03 24.20
C LEU A 2 -2.57 35.07 23.23
N ALA A 3 -3.31 34.03 22.85
CA ALA A 3 -3.01 33.10 21.78
C ALA A 3 -2.98 33.78 20.40
N THR A 4 -2.04 33.36 19.55
CA THR A 4 -2.27 33.30 18.11
C THR A 4 -2.04 31.87 17.66
N ALA A 5 -3.15 31.17 17.45
CA ALA A 5 -3.20 29.98 16.64
C ALA A 5 -2.50 30.27 15.30
N ALA A 6 -1.40 29.57 15.04
CA ALA A 6 -1.06 29.31 13.65
C ALA A 6 -2.06 28.25 13.19
N LEU A 7 -3.11 28.71 12.51
CA LEU A 7 -3.97 27.88 11.69
C LEU A 7 -3.02 27.11 10.74
N ALA A 8 -2.91 25.80 10.92
CA ALA A 8 -2.41 24.94 9.86
C ALA A 8 -3.46 25.00 8.75
N ASP A 9 -3.17 25.85 7.77
CA ASP A 9 -3.98 26.09 6.59
C ASP A 9 -4.11 24.78 5.79
N ASP A 10 -5.35 24.37 5.55
CA ASP A 10 -5.75 23.20 4.78
C ASP A 10 -5.37 23.36 3.31
N THR A 11 -4.13 23.01 2.95
CA THR A 11 -3.76 22.75 1.56
C THR A 11 -3.03 21.41 1.44
N GLY A 12 -3.80 20.33 1.62
CA GLY A 12 -3.41 18.95 1.29
C GLY A 12 -3.01 18.12 2.51
N MET A 13 -3.90 17.20 2.93
CA MET A 13 -3.59 16.20 3.96
C MET A 13 -2.28 15.49 3.62
N PRO A 14 -1.27 15.49 4.50
CA PRO A 14 -0.11 14.66 4.28
C PRO A 14 -0.60 13.21 4.27
N VAL A 15 -0.35 12.48 3.17
CA VAL A 15 -0.51 11.01 3.15
C VAL A 15 0.52 10.45 4.11
N GLN A 16 0.20 10.43 5.40
CA GLN A 16 1.06 9.88 6.44
C GLN A 16 0.96 8.36 6.33
N ILE A 17 1.89 7.75 5.60
CA ILE A 17 2.04 6.30 5.63
C ILE A 17 2.38 5.92 7.07
N THR A 18 1.45 5.29 7.77
CA THR A 18 1.67 4.86 9.16
C THR A 18 2.67 3.69 9.20
N PRO A 19 3.34 3.44 10.33
CA PRO A 19 4.17 2.25 10.50
C PRO A 19 3.42 0.95 10.19
N GLU A 20 2.12 0.93 10.48
CA GLU A 20 1.20 -0.18 10.23
C GLU A 20 0.99 -0.40 8.74
N MET A 21 0.69 0.67 7.99
CA MET A 21 0.61 0.64 6.53
C MET A 21 1.91 0.15 5.87
N ARG A 22 3.08 0.56 6.38
CA ARG A 22 4.36 0.05 5.87
C ARG A 22 4.58 -1.42 6.17
N ALA A 23 4.16 -1.89 7.35
CA ALA A 23 4.24 -3.30 7.70
C ALA A 23 3.37 -4.14 6.79
N GLU A 24 2.15 -3.68 6.51
CA GLU A 24 1.23 -4.38 5.62
C GLU A 24 1.75 -4.44 4.18
N ALA A 25 2.29 -3.34 3.65
CA ALA A 25 2.93 -3.33 2.34
C ALA A 25 4.10 -4.33 2.22
N ARG A 26 4.85 -4.56 3.32
CA ARG A 26 5.90 -5.61 3.35
C ARG A 26 5.31 -7.01 3.32
N LYS A 27 4.21 -7.27 4.04
CA LYS A 27 3.53 -8.57 4.00
C LYS A 27 3.04 -8.90 2.59
N VAL A 28 2.46 -7.93 1.89
CA VAL A 28 2.07 -8.08 0.47
C VAL A 28 3.29 -8.43 -0.38
N ALA A 29 4.40 -7.71 -0.24
CA ALA A 29 5.60 -7.98 -1.02
C ALA A 29 6.17 -9.39 -0.78
N MET A 30 6.12 -9.89 0.45
CA MET A 30 6.55 -11.25 0.79
C MET A 30 5.59 -12.32 0.24
N ALA A 31 4.29 -12.15 0.46
CA ALA A 31 3.27 -13.10 0.01
C ALA A 31 3.20 -13.20 -1.52
N CYS A 32 3.44 -12.09 -2.22
CA CYS A 32 3.43 -12.02 -3.67
C CYS A 32 4.80 -12.26 -4.31
N GLN A 33 5.83 -12.72 -3.58
CA GLN A 33 7.20 -12.78 -4.12
C GLN A 33 7.31 -13.61 -5.41
N SER A 34 6.65 -14.77 -5.48
CA SER A 34 6.60 -15.60 -6.69
C SER A 34 5.88 -14.91 -7.84
N ASP A 35 4.73 -14.30 -7.56
CA ASP A 35 3.93 -13.58 -8.55
C ASP A 35 4.67 -12.34 -9.07
N LEU A 36 5.39 -11.64 -8.19
CA LEU A 36 6.23 -10.52 -8.55
C LEU A 36 7.38 -10.92 -9.45
N HIS A 37 7.97 -12.10 -9.22
CA HIS A 37 9.00 -12.63 -10.10
C HIS A 37 8.45 -13.01 -11.47
N ALA A 38 7.25 -13.61 -11.51
CA ALA A 38 6.61 -14.06 -12.75
C ALA A 38 6.09 -12.89 -13.61
N TYR A 39 5.49 -11.88 -12.99
CA TYR A 39 4.72 -10.84 -13.71
C TYR A 39 5.30 -9.43 -13.59
N CYS A 40 6.04 -9.13 -12.52
CA CYS A 40 6.45 -7.77 -12.14
C CYS A 40 7.96 -7.61 -11.97
N ALA A 41 8.76 -8.41 -12.67
CA ALA A 41 10.22 -8.32 -12.60
C ALA A 41 10.70 -6.89 -12.95
N GLY A 42 11.48 -6.29 -12.05
CA GLY A 42 12.00 -4.93 -12.21
C GLY A 42 11.08 -3.81 -11.72
N VAL A 43 9.86 -4.10 -11.24
CA VAL A 43 8.98 -3.08 -10.65
C VAL A 43 9.50 -2.65 -9.28
N SER A 44 9.88 -1.39 -9.13
CA SER A 44 10.32 -0.86 -7.83
C SER A 44 9.14 -0.70 -6.86
N PRO A 45 9.26 -1.12 -5.60
CA PRO A 45 8.23 -0.94 -4.57
C PRO A 45 7.86 0.53 -4.31
N GLY A 46 6.66 0.77 -3.78
CA GLY A 46 6.18 2.11 -3.40
C GLY A 46 5.25 2.76 -4.45
N GLY A 47 4.51 3.79 -4.00
CA GLY A 47 3.60 4.57 -4.86
C GLY A 47 2.51 3.74 -5.55
N GLY A 48 2.16 2.57 -5.02
CA GLY A 48 1.15 1.68 -5.63
C GLY A 48 1.60 0.93 -6.89
N ARG A 49 2.87 1.05 -7.33
CA ARG A 49 3.35 0.43 -8.59
C ARG A 49 3.20 -1.09 -8.62
N ILE A 50 3.46 -1.76 -7.50
CA ILE A 50 3.30 -3.21 -7.38
C ILE A 50 1.84 -3.63 -7.61
N LEU A 51 0.90 -2.93 -6.97
CA LEU A 51 -0.52 -3.20 -7.14
C LEU A 51 -0.96 -2.94 -8.60
N ALA A 52 -0.46 -1.86 -9.21
CA ALA A 52 -0.73 -1.56 -10.61
C ALA A 52 -0.22 -2.66 -11.55
N CYS A 53 0.95 -3.24 -11.26
CA CYS A 53 1.49 -4.35 -12.03
C CYS A 53 0.71 -5.66 -11.85
N LEU A 54 0.28 -5.97 -10.63
CA LEU A 54 -0.47 -7.21 -10.34
C LEU A 54 -1.91 -7.17 -10.84
N LYS A 55 -2.51 -5.98 -11.01
CA LYS A 55 -3.91 -5.80 -11.44
C LYS A 55 -4.32 -6.59 -12.69
N PRO A 56 -3.57 -6.58 -13.82
CA PRO A 56 -3.89 -7.38 -15.00
C PRO A 56 -3.74 -8.90 -14.80
N HIS A 57 -2.96 -9.34 -13.81
CA HIS A 57 -2.68 -10.75 -13.53
C HIS A 57 -3.52 -11.31 -12.39
N ARG A 58 -4.54 -10.57 -11.94
CA ARG A 58 -5.24 -10.89 -10.68
C ARG A 58 -5.69 -12.35 -10.63
N ASP A 59 -6.19 -12.91 -11.74
CA ASP A 59 -6.79 -14.25 -11.74
C ASP A 59 -5.71 -15.36 -11.81
N ASP A 60 -4.46 -14.99 -12.09
CA ASP A 60 -3.31 -15.88 -12.18
C ASP A 60 -2.40 -15.82 -10.93
N LEU A 61 -2.79 -15.03 -9.92
CA LEU A 61 -2.00 -14.87 -8.70
C LEU A 61 -2.11 -16.10 -7.81
N THR A 62 -1.04 -16.38 -7.08
CA THR A 62 -1.08 -17.41 -6.04
C THR A 62 -2.11 -17.06 -4.94
N PRO A 63 -2.76 -18.06 -4.32
CA PRO A 63 -3.67 -17.84 -3.19
C PRO A 63 -3.10 -16.97 -2.05
N PRO A 64 -1.84 -17.11 -1.60
CA PRO A 64 -1.29 -16.23 -0.58
C PRO A 64 -1.20 -14.76 -1.03
N CYS A 65 -0.86 -14.50 -2.30
CA CYS A 65 -0.81 -13.12 -2.81
C CYS A 65 -2.22 -12.49 -2.84
N HIS A 66 -3.23 -13.24 -3.28
CA HIS A 66 -4.63 -12.79 -3.20
C HIS A 66 -5.05 -12.40 -1.79
N ALA A 67 -4.78 -13.26 -0.81
CA ALA A 67 -5.15 -13.03 0.58
C ALA A 67 -4.46 -11.78 1.13
N ALA A 68 -3.17 -11.60 0.85
CA ALA A 68 -2.43 -10.42 1.30
C ALA A 68 -2.92 -9.13 0.65
N LEU A 69 -3.28 -9.15 -0.64
CA LEU A 69 -3.86 -7.99 -1.31
C LEU A 69 -5.23 -7.60 -0.72
N ALA A 70 -6.08 -8.59 -0.43
CA ALA A 70 -7.38 -8.34 0.22
C ALA A 70 -7.19 -7.73 1.62
N GLN A 71 -6.32 -8.32 2.44
CA GLN A 71 -6.01 -7.81 3.78
C GLN A 71 -5.43 -6.38 3.74
N ALA A 72 -4.56 -6.08 2.78
CA ALA A 72 -4.01 -4.75 2.64
C ALA A 72 -5.08 -3.70 2.31
N VAL A 73 -6.07 -4.04 1.47
CA VAL A 73 -7.20 -3.13 1.18
C VAL A 73 -7.99 -2.82 2.45
N GLU A 74 -8.23 -3.80 3.31
CA GLU A 74 -8.91 -3.59 4.59
C GLU A 74 -8.12 -2.68 5.52
N VAL A 75 -6.81 -2.93 5.68
CA VAL A 75 -5.93 -2.11 6.53
C VAL A 75 -5.85 -0.66 6.02
N PHE A 76 -5.71 -0.47 4.71
CA PHE A 76 -5.69 0.88 4.11
C PHE A 76 -7.05 1.59 4.18
N ALA A 77 -8.16 0.85 4.14
CA ALA A 77 -9.50 1.40 4.33
C ALA A 77 -9.75 1.81 5.79
N ALA A 78 -9.28 1.02 6.76
CA ALA A 78 -9.42 1.30 8.19
C ALA A 78 -8.51 2.42 8.71
N SER A 79 -7.50 2.82 7.93
CA SER A 79 -6.56 3.90 8.26
C SER A 79 -7.00 5.29 7.73
N ARG A 80 -8.15 5.37 7.06
CA ARG A 80 -8.79 6.62 6.60
C ARG A 80 -9.79 7.12 7.63
#